data_AF-A0A4D9DEC5-F1
#
_entry.id   AF-A0A4D9DEC5-F1
#
_cell.length_a   1.000
_cell.length_b   1.000
_cell.length_c   1.000
_cell.angle_alpha   90.00
_cell.angle_beta   90.00
_cell.angle_gamma   90.00
#
_symmetry.space_group_name_H-M   'P 1'
#
loop_
_entity.id
_entity.type
_entity.pdbx_description
1 polymer ?
#
loop_
_entity_poly.entity_id
_entity_poly.type
_entity_poly.pdbx_seq_one_letter_code
_entity_poly.pdbx_strand_id
1 'polypeptide(L)'
;MMGGHRAFALLVMGRTLGATDAQAAGLINDLVEEGGAETAALKAAQEIAALPPEAVKLGRKLMRGDAQDMVAVIDAEARVFGERIRSKEAIAAFSAFLARK
;
A
#
# COMPACT_ATOMS: atom_id res chain seq x y z
N MET A 1 11.30 -3.86 -2.74
CA MET A 1 10.89 -3.12 -1.52
C MET A 1 11.36 -1.68 -1.66
N MET A 2 10.51 -0.71 -1.28
CA MET A 2 10.71 0.74 -1.49
C MET A 2 11.96 1.33 -0.81
N GLY A 3 12.57 0.63 0.16
CA GLY A 3 13.76 1.08 0.90
C GLY A 3 13.43 2.17 1.93
N GLY A 4 14.19 2.22 3.04
CA GLY A 4 13.87 3.06 4.20
C GLY A 4 13.78 4.57 3.89
N HIS A 5 14.66 5.08 3.02
CA HIS A 5 14.68 6.51 2.67
C HIS A 5 13.42 6.98 1.92
N ARG A 6 12.97 6.19 0.93
CA ARG A 6 11.76 6.52 0.16
C ARG A 6 10.51 6.32 1.02
N ALA A 7 10.48 5.29 1.86
CA ALA A 7 9.41 5.07 2.82
C ALA A 7 9.28 6.24 3.82
N PHE A 8 10.39 6.76 4.35
CA PHE A 8 10.39 7.91 5.25
C PHE A 8 9.88 9.19 4.57
N ALA A 9 10.33 9.45 3.34
CA ALA A 9 9.86 10.58 2.55
C ALA A 9 8.34 10.55 2.31
N LEU A 10 7.79 9.36 2.05
CA LEU A 10 6.35 9.18 1.85
C LEU A 10 5.57 9.24 3.17
N LEU A 11 5.93 8.43 4.15
CA LEU A 11 5.13 8.18 5.36
C LEU A 11 5.32 9.25 6.44
N VAL A 12 6.53 9.79 6.60
CA VAL A 12 6.86 10.73 7.69
C VAL A 12 6.87 12.17 7.18
N MET A 13 7.46 12.41 6.01
CA MET A 13 7.53 13.77 5.44
C MET A 13 6.29 14.15 4.62
N GLY A 14 5.38 13.21 4.35
CA GLY A 14 4.15 13.46 3.58
C GLY A 14 4.39 13.88 2.13
N ARG A 15 5.52 13.48 1.52
CA ARG A 15 5.80 13.79 0.11
C ARG A 15 4.95 12.91 -0.81
N THR A 16 4.61 13.43 -1.97
CA THR A 16 3.91 12.66 -3.02
C THR A 16 4.85 11.65 -3.67
N LEU A 17 4.29 10.53 -4.10
CA LEU A 17 5.00 9.49 -4.86
C LEU A 17 4.49 9.50 -6.30
N GLY A 18 5.38 9.78 -7.25
CA GLY A 18 5.05 9.73 -8.68
C GLY A 18 4.91 8.30 -9.19
N ALA A 19 4.22 8.14 -10.32
CA ALA A 19 3.94 6.84 -10.91
C ALA A 19 5.22 6.06 -11.29
N THR A 20 6.21 6.74 -11.88
CA THR A 20 7.53 6.16 -12.19
C THR A 20 8.28 5.70 -10.94
N ASP A 21 8.27 6.51 -9.88
CA ASP A 21 8.91 6.15 -8.62
C ASP A 21 8.19 4.99 -7.92
N ALA A 22 6.86 4.94 -8.02
CA ALA A 22 6.05 3.84 -7.52
C ALA A 22 6.39 2.52 -8.23
N GLN A 23 6.56 2.55 -9.55
CA GLN A 23 6.99 1.37 -10.32
C GLN A 23 8.41 0.95 -9.92
N ALA A 24 9.35 1.90 -9.86
CA ALA A 24 10.73 1.63 -9.46
C ALA A 24 10.84 1.13 -8.01
N ALA A 25 9.88 1.47 -7.14
CA ALA A 25 9.79 0.97 -5.77
C ALA A 25 9.15 -0.43 -5.67
N GLY A 26 8.54 -0.92 -6.74
CA GLY A 26 7.74 -2.15 -6.77
C GLY A 26 6.40 -2.03 -6.04
N LEU A 27 5.85 -0.80 -5.94
CA LEU A 27 4.50 -0.58 -5.41
C LEU A 27 3.43 -0.89 -6.47
N ILE A 28 3.75 -0.64 -7.73
CA ILE A 28 2.96 -1.02 -8.90
C ILE A 28 3.85 -1.86 -9.83
N ASN A 29 3.22 -2.75 -10.58
CA ASN A 29 3.93 -3.62 -11.53
C ASN A 29 4.12 -2.88 -12.87
N ASP A 30 3.06 -2.26 -13.38
CA ASP A 30 3.03 -1.68 -14.72
C ASP A 30 2.52 -0.23 -14.72
N LEU A 31 3.05 0.54 -15.66
CA LEU A 31 2.56 1.87 -16.04
C LEU A 31 1.91 1.78 -17.40
N VAL A 32 0.79 2.48 -17.56
CA VAL A 32 0.04 2.55 -18.79
C VAL A 32 -0.34 3.99 -19.09
N GLU A 33 -0.64 4.26 -20.36
CA GLU A 33 -1.18 5.55 -20.78
C GLU A 33 -2.49 5.89 -20.06
N GLU A 34 -2.79 7.18 -19.99
CA GLU A 34 -4.00 7.67 -19.35
C GLU A 34 -5.25 7.03 -19.97
N GLY A 35 -6.17 6.57 -19.12
CA GLY A 35 -7.36 5.82 -19.54
C GLY A 35 -7.14 4.32 -19.82
N GLY A 36 -5.88 3.84 -19.86
CA GLY A 36 -5.56 2.43 -20.12
C GLY A 36 -5.62 1.50 -18.91
N ALA A 37 -5.73 2.05 -17.69
CA ALA A 37 -5.58 1.30 -16.44
C ALA A 37 -6.60 0.17 -16.28
N GLU A 38 -7.87 0.43 -16.60
CA GLU A 38 -8.94 -0.57 -16.47
C GLU A 38 -8.73 -1.74 -17.44
N THR A 39 -8.42 -1.45 -18.70
CA THR A 39 -8.15 -2.46 -19.73
C THR A 39 -6.96 -3.34 -19.35
N ALA A 40 -5.86 -2.74 -18.87
CA ALA A 40 -4.69 -3.49 -18.43
C ALA A 40 -4.99 -4.36 -17.20
N ALA A 41 -5.73 -3.83 -16.22
CA ALA A 41 -6.15 -4.58 -15.04
C ALA A 41 -7.05 -5.78 -15.39
N LEU A 42 -8.02 -5.60 -16.30
CA LEU A 42 -8.89 -6.67 -16.76
C LEU A 42 -8.11 -7.76 -17.50
N LYS A 43 -7.16 -7.37 -18.36
CA LYS A 43 -6.29 -8.31 -19.05
C LYS A 43 -5.49 -9.15 -18.05
N ALA A 44 -4.83 -8.52 -17.07
CA ALA A 44 -4.08 -9.23 -16.04
C ALA A 44 -4.99 -10.17 -15.21
N ALA A 45 -6.21 -9.74 -14.89
CA ALA A 45 -7.18 -10.58 -14.18
C ALA A 45 -7.58 -11.82 -15.01
N GLN A 46 -7.78 -11.67 -16.32
CA GLN A 46 -8.07 -12.79 -17.23
C GLN A 46 -6.90 -13.76 -17.33
N GLU A 47 -5.67 -13.25 -17.43
CA GLU A 47 -4.45 -14.08 -17.43
C GLU A 47 -4.34 -14.91 -16.15
N ILE A 48 -4.60 -14.30 -14.98
CA ILE A 48 -4.61 -15.02 -13.69
C ILE A 48 -5.76 -16.04 -13.65
N ALA A 49 -6.95 -15.68 -14.13
CA ALA A 49 -8.12 -16.56 -14.12
C ALA A 49 -7.97 -17.79 -15.02
N ALA A 50 -7.12 -17.73 -16.04
CA ALA A 50 -6.80 -18.86 -16.91
C ALA A 50 -5.85 -19.89 -16.26
N LEU A 51 -5.20 -19.54 -15.14
CA LEU A 51 -4.27 -20.43 -14.45
C LEU A 51 -5.01 -21.46 -13.58
N PRO A 52 -4.43 -22.66 -13.36
CA PRO A 52 -5.02 -23.66 -12.45
C PRO A 52 -5.17 -23.10 -11.02
N PRO A 53 -6.39 -23.07 -10.44
CA PRO A 53 -6.65 -22.38 -9.17
C PRO A 53 -5.79 -22.88 -8.00
N GLU A 54 -5.59 -24.19 -7.89
CA GLU A 54 -4.77 -24.78 -6.82
C GLU A 54 -3.29 -24.41 -6.96
N ALA A 55 -2.76 -24.35 -8.18
CA ALA A 55 -1.38 -23.92 -8.43
C ALA A 55 -1.18 -22.45 -8.04
N VAL A 56 -2.14 -21.58 -8.39
CA VAL A 56 -2.12 -20.16 -8.00
C VAL A 56 -2.18 -20.01 -6.49
N LYS A 57 -3.08 -20.74 -5.82
CA LYS A 57 -3.24 -20.69 -4.36
C LYS A 57 -1.98 -21.13 -3.63
N LEU A 58 -1.38 -22.25 -4.04
CA LEU A 58 -0.14 -22.76 -3.46
C LEU A 58 1.03 -21.81 -3.73
N GLY A 59 1.20 -21.35 -4.97
CA GLY A 59 2.24 -20.39 -5.34
C GLY A 59 2.15 -19.10 -4.52
N ARG A 60 0.94 -18.53 -4.38
CA ARG A 60 0.70 -17.35 -3.56
C ARG A 60 1.03 -17.59 -2.08
N LYS A 61 0.69 -18.76 -1.54
CA LYS A 61 1.00 -19.12 -0.15
C LYS A 61 2.51 -19.22 0.09
N LEU A 62 3.22 -19.88 -0.83
CA LEU A 62 4.68 -20.03 -0.74
C LEU A 62 5.42 -18.69 -0.86
N MET A 63 4.97 -17.80 -1.75
CA MET A 63 5.58 -16.47 -1.92
C MET A 63 5.38 -15.55 -0.71
N ARG A 64 4.21 -15.59 -0.06
CA ARG A 64 3.89 -14.69 1.06
C ARG A 64 4.47 -15.17 2.40
N GLY A 65 4.75 -16.46 2.55
CA GLY A 65 5.24 -17.02 3.82
C GLY A 65 4.18 -16.93 4.93
N ASP A 66 4.64 -16.90 6.18
CA ASP A 66 3.76 -16.75 7.35
C ASP A 66 3.34 -15.28 7.53
N ALA A 67 2.05 -15.06 7.73
CA ALA A 67 1.48 -13.73 7.94
C ALA A 67 1.61 -13.23 9.38
N GLN A 68 2.03 -14.08 10.34
CA GLN A 68 2.09 -13.71 11.76
C GLN A 68 2.96 -12.46 12.03
N ASP A 69 4.13 -12.36 11.39
CA ASP A 69 5.02 -11.21 11.57
C ASP A 69 4.35 -9.90 11.10
N MET A 70 3.64 -9.96 9.97
CA MET A 70 2.89 -8.82 9.45
C MET A 70 1.72 -8.44 10.37
N VAL A 71 1.00 -9.42 10.91
CA VAL A 71 -0.10 -9.18 11.86
C VAL A 71 0.42 -8.51 13.13
N ALA A 72 1.55 -8.98 13.68
CA ALA A 72 2.16 -8.38 14.86
C ALA A 72 2.57 -6.92 14.64
N VAL A 73 3.07 -6.57 13.44
CA VAL A 73 3.37 -5.18 13.07
C VAL A 73 2.08 -4.35 13.00
N ILE A 74 1.03 -4.85 12.35
CA ILE A 74 -0.26 -4.16 12.26
C ILE A 74 -0.84 -3.89 13.65
N ASP A 75 -0.79 -4.86 14.56
CA ASP A 75 -1.29 -4.69 15.93
C ASP A 75 -0.48 -3.67 16.73
N ALA A 76 0.84 -3.64 16.54
CA ALA A 76 1.70 -2.64 17.14
C ALA A 76 1.39 -1.23 16.63
N GLU A 77 1.23 -1.07 15.32
CA GLU A 77 0.85 0.20 14.67
C GLU A 77 -0.54 0.67 15.15
N ALA A 78 -1.53 -0.22 15.19
CA ALA A 78 -2.90 0.10 15.59
C ALA A 78 -2.98 0.63 17.03
N ARG A 79 -2.20 0.03 17.95
CA ARG A 79 -2.12 0.48 19.34
C ARG A 79 -1.55 1.90 19.45
N VAL A 80 -0.39 2.15 18.82
CA VAL A 80 0.25 3.48 18.83
C VAL A 80 -0.67 4.53 18.18
N PHE A 81 -1.29 4.18 17.05
CA PHE A 81 -2.23 5.06 16.36
C PHE A 81 -3.44 5.40 17.24
N GLY A 82 -4.04 4.41 17.91
CA GLY A 82 -5.19 4.61 18.81
C GLY A 82 -4.88 5.49 20.03
N GLU A 83 -3.64 5.45 20.53
CA GLU A 83 -3.17 6.37 21.58
C GLU A 83 -2.99 7.79 21.03
N ARG A 84 -2.34 7.93 19.86
CA ARG A 84 -1.97 9.23 19.28
C ARG A 84 -3.15 9.98 18.67
N ILE A 85 -4.17 9.30 18.13
CA ILE A 85 -5.34 9.95 17.53
C ILE A 85 -6.15 10.77 18.55
N ARG A 86 -6.08 10.42 19.84
CA ARG A 86 -6.74 11.15 20.94
C ARG A 86 -5.91 12.31 21.50
N SER A 87 -4.70 12.51 20.98
CA SER A 87 -3.83 13.59 21.45
C SER A 87 -4.36 14.97 21.04
N LYS A 88 -4.03 15.99 21.83
CA LYS A 88 -4.38 17.40 21.51
C LYS A 88 -3.84 17.82 20.15
N GLU A 89 -2.64 17.36 19.82
CA GLU A 89 -1.98 17.60 18.53
C GLU A 89 -2.80 17.03 17.36
N ALA A 90 -3.19 15.76 17.44
CA ALA A 90 -3.97 15.11 16.40
C ALA A 90 -5.35 15.77 16.24
N ILE A 91 -6.05 16.02 17.35
CA ILE A 91 -7.36 16.71 17.34
C ILE A 91 -7.25 18.07 16.65
N ALA A 92 -6.24 18.88 17.01
CA ALA A 92 -6.03 20.18 16.40
C ALA A 92 -5.73 20.08 14.89
N ALA A 93 -4.87 19.13 14.49
CA ALA A 93 -4.54 18.91 13.08
C ALA A 93 -5.76 18.48 12.26
N PHE A 94 -6.58 17.55 12.76
CA PHE A 94 -7.83 17.14 12.10
C PHE A 94 -8.85 18.27 12.01
N SER A 95 -9.04 19.05 13.08
CA SER A 95 -9.93 20.21 13.06
C SER A 95 -9.48 21.25 12.03
N ALA A 96 -8.18 21.53 11.94
CA ALA A 96 -7.63 22.46 10.95
C ALA A 96 -7.81 21.94 9.52
N PHE A 97 -7.63 20.64 9.29
CA PHE A 97 -7.84 20.00 7.99
C PHE A 97 -9.31 20.08 7.55
N LEU A 98 -10.26 19.73 8.43
CA LEU A 98 -11.70 19.76 8.12
C LEU A 98 -12.26 21.18 7.95
N ALA A 99 -11.67 22.18 8.63
CA ALA A 99 -12.04 23.58 8.46
C ALA A 99 -11.53 24.19 7.14
N ARG A 100 -10.54 23.55 6.52
CA ARG A 100 -9.98 23.94 5.22
C ARG A 100 -10.87 23.34 4.12
N LYS A 101 -11.89 24.10 3.74
CA LYS A 101 -12.67 23.86 2.52
C LYS A 101 -12.05 24.60 1.34
#